data_AF-A0A6F9WZ71-F1
#
_entry.id   AF-A0A6F9WZ71-F1
#
_cell.length_a   1.000
_cell.length_b   1.000
_cell.length_c   1.000
_cell.angle_alpha   90.00
_cell.angle_beta   90.00
_cell.angle_gamma   90.00
#
_symmetry.space_group_name_H-M   'P 1'
#
loop_
_entity.id
_entity.type
_entity.pdbx_description
1 polymer ?
#
loop_
_entity_poly.entity_id
_entity_poly.type
_entity_poly.pdbx_seq_one_letter_code
_entity_poly.pdbx_strand_id
1 'polypeptide(L)'
;MPNETLGELLGQLATKSATLMRDEIELAKQEARESLTAVAGGSLLIAIGAVVGFCAFLILCLAVVFALASRMPPGVAALVTGLALALAGGLLAVAGVARLKKTSLKPRKTIQTLKEGKQWLKERV
;
A
#
# COMPACT_ATOMS: atom_id res chain seq x y z
N MET A 1 -30.84 3.53 52.75
CA MET A 1 -30.01 3.48 51.52
C MET A 1 -30.62 2.36 50.69
N PRO A 2 -31.18 2.64 49.50
CA PRO A 2 -31.85 1.60 48.72
C PRO A 2 -30.84 0.52 48.32
N ASN A 3 -31.21 -0.74 48.53
CA ASN A 3 -30.38 -1.91 48.24
C ASN A 3 -30.44 -2.13 46.73
N GLU A 4 -29.49 -1.56 45.99
CA GLU A 4 -29.33 -1.84 44.56
C GLU A 4 -29.19 -3.37 44.40
N THR A 5 -30.13 -3.96 43.66
CA THR A 5 -30.13 -5.40 43.47
C THR A 5 -28.96 -5.80 42.57
N LEU A 6 -28.36 -6.98 42.78
CA LEU A 6 -27.25 -7.47 41.95
C LEU A 6 -27.59 -7.48 40.44
N GLY A 7 -28.87 -7.62 40.10
CA GLY A 7 -29.37 -7.52 38.72
C GLY A 7 -29.27 -6.11 38.12
N GLU A 8 -29.41 -5.07 38.95
CA GLU A 8 -29.35 -3.67 38.53
C GLU A 8 -27.90 -3.23 38.25
N LEU A 9 -26.94 -3.69 39.07
CA LEU A 9 -25.50 -3.49 38.86
C LEU A 9 -24.99 -4.22 37.61
N LEU A 10 -25.45 -5.47 37.38
CA LEU A 10 -25.14 -6.22 36.16
C LEU A 10 -25.75 -5.57 34.92
N GLY A 11 -26.97 -5.03 35.02
CA GLY A 11 -27.61 -4.24 33.97
C GLY A 11 -26.82 -2.97 33.63
N GLN A 12 -26.32 -2.25 34.64
CA GLN A 12 -25.48 -1.07 34.44
C GLN A 12 -24.12 -1.42 33.82
N LEU A 13 -23.49 -2.53 34.21
CA LEU A 13 -22.23 -2.99 33.62
C LEU A 13 -22.40 -3.42 32.15
N ALA A 14 -23.47 -4.16 31.84
CA ALA A 14 -23.79 -4.57 30.48
C ALA A 14 -24.07 -3.35 29.59
N THR A 15 -24.81 -2.37 30.13
CA THR A 15 -25.09 -1.12 29.43
C THR A 15 -23.81 -0.32 29.20
N LYS A 16 -22.94 -0.13 30.22
CA LYS A 16 -21.65 0.55 30.07
C LYS A 16 -20.73 -0.15 29.07
N SER A 17 -20.70 -1.48 29.06
CA SER A 17 -19.87 -2.26 28.13
C SER A 17 -20.35 -2.13 26.69
N ALA A 18 -21.67 -2.08 26.48
CA ALA A 18 -22.26 -1.82 25.17
C ALA A 18 -21.95 -0.40 24.68
N THR A 19 -21.94 0.60 25.58
CA THR A 19 -21.55 1.98 25.25
C THR A 19 -20.07 2.05 24.84
N LEU A 20 -19.16 1.45 25.62
CA LEU A 20 -17.73 1.41 25.31
C LEU A 20 -17.44 0.74 23.96
N MET A 21 -18.08 -0.40 23.66
CA MET A 21 -17.93 -1.03 22.34
C MET A 21 -18.37 -0.12 21.20
N ARG A 22 -19.43 0.68 21.41
CA ARG A 22 -19.94 1.60 20.39
C ARG A 22 -18.98 2.77 20.19
N ASP A 23 -18.39 3.27 21.26
CA ASP A 23 -17.35 4.30 21.23
C ASP A 23 -16.09 3.80 20.53
N GLU A 24 -15.65 2.55 20.78
CA GLU A 24 -14.50 1.94 20.11
C GLU A 24 -14.73 1.80 18.59
N ILE A 25 -15.94 1.43 18.18
CA ILE A 25 -16.34 1.35 16.77
C ILE A 25 -16.37 2.74 16.14
N GLU A 26 -16.83 3.75 16.87
CA GLU A 26 -16.86 5.13 16.39
C GLU A 26 -15.44 5.71 16.25
N LEU A 27 -14.56 5.43 17.20
CA LEU A 27 -13.14 5.79 17.16
C LEU A 27 -12.42 5.10 15.99
N ALA A 28 -12.62 3.78 15.82
CA ALA A 28 -12.04 3.04 14.70
C ALA A 28 -12.55 3.55 13.34
N LYS A 29 -13.81 3.97 13.25
CA LYS A 29 -14.37 4.62 12.06
C LYS A 29 -13.73 6.00 11.81
N GLN A 30 -13.46 6.77 12.86
CA GLN A 30 -12.78 8.06 12.73
C GLN A 30 -11.34 7.87 12.24
N GLU A 31 -10.57 6.97 12.84
CA GLU A 31 -9.19 6.68 12.45
C GLU A 31 -9.11 6.10 11.02
N ALA A 32 -10.07 5.24 10.64
CA ALA A 32 -10.22 4.78 9.27
C ALA A 32 -10.50 5.93 8.29
N ARG A 33 -11.33 6.91 8.66
CA ARG A 33 -11.60 8.08 7.80
C ARG A 33 -10.39 9.00 7.71
N GLU A 34 -9.68 9.22 8.80
CA GLU A 34 -8.53 10.10 8.89
C GLU A 34 -7.33 9.52 8.12
N SER A 35 -7.12 8.22 8.19
CA SER A 35 -6.12 7.51 7.35
C SER A 35 -6.48 7.59 5.86
N LEU A 36 -7.77 7.42 5.50
CA LEU A 36 -8.22 7.57 4.11
C LEU A 36 -8.02 9.00 3.58
N THR A 37 -8.34 10.03 4.37
CA THR A 37 -8.15 11.43 3.96
C THR A 37 -6.68 11.83 3.89
N ALA A 38 -5.84 11.35 4.80
CA ALA A 38 -4.40 11.57 4.77
C ALA A 38 -3.77 10.96 3.50
N VAL A 39 -4.17 9.74 3.13
CA VAL A 39 -3.73 9.08 1.88
C VAL A 39 -4.29 9.81 0.66
N ALA A 40 -5.57 10.19 0.67
CA ALA A 40 -6.21 10.88 -0.44
C ALA A 40 -5.57 12.24 -0.73
N GLY A 41 -5.31 13.06 0.30
CA GLY A 41 -4.71 14.38 0.15
C GLY A 41 -3.30 14.36 -0.46
N GLY A 42 -2.46 13.41 -0.05
CA GLY A 42 -1.12 13.25 -0.61
C GLY A 42 -1.10 12.61 -2.00
N SER A 43 -2.04 11.69 -2.27
CA SER A 43 -2.07 10.92 -3.52
C SER A 43 -2.30 11.77 -4.77
N LEU A 44 -3.05 12.88 -4.68
CA LEU A 44 -3.37 13.72 -5.83
C LEU A 44 -2.13 14.47 -6.34
N LEU A 45 -1.35 15.09 -5.46
CA LEU A 45 -0.10 15.77 -5.82
C LEU A 45 0.94 14.79 -6.35
N ILE A 46 1.02 13.59 -5.76
CA ILE A 46 1.89 12.51 -6.27
C ILE A 46 1.45 12.07 -7.67
N ALA A 47 0.16 11.91 -7.92
CA ALA A 47 -0.37 11.54 -9.23
C ALA A 47 -0.07 12.61 -10.29
N ILE A 48 -0.32 13.89 -9.98
CA ILE A 48 0.00 15.01 -10.88
C ILE A 48 1.51 15.06 -11.12
N GLY A 49 2.32 14.97 -10.07
CA GLY A 49 3.78 14.93 -10.17
C GLY A 49 4.29 13.77 -11.01
N ALA A 50 3.67 12.58 -10.89
CA ALA A 50 4.00 11.42 -11.70
C ALA A 50 3.68 11.67 -13.19
N VAL A 51 2.53 12.26 -13.51
CA VAL A 51 2.16 12.61 -14.89
C VAL A 51 3.12 13.65 -15.47
N VAL A 52 3.39 14.73 -14.74
CA VAL A 52 4.33 15.78 -15.16
C VAL A 52 5.74 15.22 -15.33
N GLY A 53 6.22 14.42 -14.38
CA GLY A 53 7.52 13.75 -14.45
C GLY A 53 7.60 12.78 -15.63
N PHE A 54 6.52 12.06 -15.94
CA PHE A 54 6.45 11.19 -17.10
C PHE A 54 6.52 11.98 -18.42
N CYS A 55 5.78 13.08 -18.53
CA CYS A 55 5.88 13.98 -19.69
C CYS A 55 7.30 14.55 -19.87
N ALA A 56 7.92 15.00 -18.77
CA ALA A 56 9.31 15.48 -18.79
C ALA A 56 10.29 14.39 -19.23
N PHE A 57 10.10 13.16 -18.77
CA PHE A 57 10.90 12.01 -19.18
C PHE A 57 10.77 11.72 -20.68
N LEU A 58 9.57 11.80 -21.26
CA LEU A 58 9.35 11.64 -22.70
C LEU A 58 10.09 12.72 -23.51
N ILE A 59 10.03 13.98 -23.08
CA ILE A 59 10.76 15.07 -23.73
C ILE A 59 12.27 14.84 -23.65
N LEU A 60 12.77 14.35 -22.50
CA LEU A 60 14.18 14.02 -22.34
C LEU A 60 14.61 12.88 -23.28
N CYS A 61 13.77 11.86 -23.46
CA CYS A 61 14.02 10.80 -24.44
C CYS A 61 14.12 11.36 -25.85
N LEU A 62 13.18 12.25 -26.23
CA LEU A 62 13.21 12.93 -27.52
C LEU A 62 14.50 13.74 -27.69
N ALA A 63 14.92 14.48 -26.66
CA ALA A 63 16.15 15.25 -26.67
C ALA A 63 17.39 14.37 -26.91
N VAL A 64 17.46 13.19 -26.29
CA VAL A 64 18.54 12.22 -26.55
C VAL A 64 18.49 11.73 -27.99
N VAL A 65 17.31 11.38 -28.50
CA VAL A 65 17.15 10.94 -29.90
C VAL A 65 17.59 12.04 -30.87
N PHE A 66 17.16 13.30 -30.67
CA PHE A 66 17.56 14.42 -31.52
C PHE A 66 19.07 14.71 -31.42
N ALA A 67 19.64 14.64 -30.21
CA ALA A 67 21.08 14.79 -30.01
C ALA A 67 21.88 13.72 -30.77
N LEU A 68 21.45 12.46 -30.73
CA LEU A 68 22.07 11.37 -31.49
C LEU A 68 21.79 11.50 -33.00
N ALA A 69 20.60 11.94 -33.38
CA ALA A 69 20.22 12.13 -34.78
C ALA A 69 21.10 13.16 -35.50
N SER A 70 21.74 14.08 -34.77
CA SER A 70 22.75 14.98 -35.33
C SER A 70 24.02 14.27 -35.82
N ARG A 71 24.28 13.04 -35.35
CA ARG A 71 25.47 12.24 -35.68
C ARG A 71 25.17 10.95 -36.45
N MET A 72 23.92 10.49 -36.49
CA MET A 72 23.53 9.24 -37.13
C MET A 72 22.07 9.31 -37.66
N PRO A 73 21.64 8.39 -38.53
CA PRO A 73 20.26 8.37 -39.02
C PRO A 73 19.25 8.32 -37.86
N PRO A 74 18.13 9.06 -37.94
CA PRO A 74 17.18 9.20 -36.83
C PRO A 74 16.58 7.86 -36.39
N GLY A 75 16.40 6.90 -37.31
CA GLY A 75 15.95 5.55 -36.97
C GLY A 75 16.93 4.79 -36.09
N VAL A 76 18.24 4.92 -36.35
CA VAL A 76 19.29 4.28 -35.55
C VAL A 76 19.42 4.96 -34.18
N ALA A 77 19.34 6.30 -34.15
CA ALA A 77 19.34 7.07 -32.91
C ALA A 77 18.19 6.67 -31.97
N ALA A 78 16.98 6.50 -32.52
CA ALA A 78 15.81 6.04 -31.77
C ALA A 78 15.99 4.61 -31.23
N LEU A 79 16.53 3.69 -32.05
CA LEU A 79 16.79 2.31 -31.62
C LEU A 79 17.83 2.23 -30.50
N VAL A 80 18.94 2.96 -30.61
CA VAL A 80 20.00 2.97 -29.59
C VAL A 80 19.48 3.54 -28.27
N THR A 81 18.75 4.67 -28.34
CA THR A 81 18.16 5.30 -27.15
C THR A 81 17.12 4.38 -26.50
N GLY A 82 16.24 3.78 -27.31
CA GLY A 82 15.23 2.84 -26.86
C GLY A 82 15.83 1.60 -26.20
N LEU A 83 16.90 1.03 -26.78
CA LEU A 83 17.59 -0.13 -26.22
C LEU A 83 18.27 0.22 -24.89
N ALA A 84 18.93 1.38 -24.80
CA ALA A 84 19.55 1.84 -23.55
C ALA A 84 18.51 2.01 -22.44
N LEU A 85 17.36 2.60 -22.73
CA LEU A 85 16.26 2.74 -21.79
C LEU A 85 15.62 1.40 -21.42
N ALA A 86 15.45 0.49 -22.38
CA ALA A 86 14.90 -0.84 -22.13
C ALA A 86 15.79 -1.64 -21.17
N LEU A 87 17.12 -1.55 -21.33
CA LEU A 87 18.06 -2.17 -20.40
C LEU A 87 17.98 -1.54 -19.01
N ALA A 88 18.03 -0.21 -18.92
CA ALA A 88 17.93 0.49 -17.63
C ALA A 88 16.59 0.19 -16.91
N GLY A 89 15.47 0.26 -17.65
CA GLY A 89 14.13 -0.05 -17.15
C GLY A 89 13.99 -1.52 -16.74
N GLY A 90 14.54 -2.44 -17.52
CA GLY A 90 14.59 -3.87 -17.19
C GLY A 90 15.34 -4.14 -15.88
N LEU A 91 16.51 -3.53 -15.70
CA LEU A 91 17.28 -3.65 -14.46
C LEU A 91 16.50 -3.10 -13.25
N LEU A 92 15.89 -1.93 -13.39
CA LEU A 92 15.08 -1.32 -12.34
C LEU A 92 13.85 -2.16 -12.01
N ALA A 93 13.17 -2.72 -13.00
CA ALA A 93 12.02 -3.60 -12.81
C ALA A 93 12.42 -4.87 -12.07
N VAL A 94 13.51 -5.52 -12.48
CA VAL A 94 14.05 -6.72 -11.81
C VAL A 94 14.45 -6.39 -10.37
N ALA A 95 15.14 -5.27 -10.15
CA ALA A 95 15.54 -4.83 -8.81
C ALA A 95 14.33 -4.50 -7.92
N GLY A 96 13.30 -3.86 -8.48
CA GLY A 96 12.05 -3.56 -7.80
C GLY A 96 11.30 -4.83 -7.40
N VAL A 97 11.12 -5.76 -8.33
CA VAL A 97 10.54 -7.08 -8.04
C VAL A 97 11.36 -7.84 -7.01
N ALA A 98 12.70 -7.79 -7.09
CA ALA A 98 13.56 -8.43 -6.09
C ALA A 98 13.41 -7.79 -4.70
N ARG A 99 13.29 -6.46 -4.61
CA ARG A 99 13.03 -5.76 -3.35
C ARG A 99 11.66 -6.09 -2.77
N LEU A 100 10.61 -6.11 -3.59
CA LEU A 100 9.26 -6.52 -3.16
C LEU A 100 9.20 -7.98 -2.71
N LYS A 101 9.98 -8.87 -3.33
CA LYS A 101 10.12 -10.27 -2.89
C LYS A 101 10.89 -10.40 -1.58
N LYS A 102 11.89 -9.55 -1.34
CA LYS A 102 12.70 -9.52 -0.10
C LYS A 102 11.96 -8.87 1.06
N THR A 103 11.24 -7.78 0.81
CA THR A 103 10.28 -7.21 1.75
C THR A 103 9.08 -8.14 1.80
N SER A 104 9.18 -9.17 2.63
CA SER A 104 8.10 -10.11 2.93
C SER A 104 6.84 -9.35 3.37
N LEU A 105 6.01 -8.96 2.40
CA LEU A 105 4.59 -8.68 2.55
C LEU A 105 3.80 -9.97 2.82
N LYS A 106 4.47 -11.10 3.09
CA LYS A 106 3.85 -12.20 3.83
C LYS A 106 3.69 -11.69 5.27
N PRO A 107 2.47 -11.44 5.76
CA PRO A 107 2.28 -11.09 7.16
C PRO A 107 2.71 -12.31 7.95
N ARG A 108 3.92 -12.26 8.55
CA ARG A 108 4.47 -13.38 9.33
C ARG A 108 3.49 -13.81 10.42
N LYS A 109 2.76 -12.84 10.98
CA LYS A 109 1.68 -13.05 11.94
C LYS A 109 0.55 -13.92 11.36
N THR A 110 -0.01 -13.59 10.20
CA THR A 110 -1.14 -14.33 9.59
C THR A 110 -0.78 -15.78 9.22
N ILE A 111 0.45 -16.03 8.75
CA ILE A 111 0.87 -17.40 8.41
C ILE A 111 1.04 -18.26 9.67
N GLN A 112 1.44 -17.67 10.79
CA GLN A 112 1.56 -18.38 12.06
C GLN A 112 0.19 -18.75 12.64
N THR A 113 -0.77 -17.81 12.61
CA THR A 113 -2.16 -18.07 13.07
C THR A 113 -2.87 -19.13 12.21
N LEU A 114 -2.61 -19.15 10.90
CA LEU A 114 -3.15 -20.18 10.00
C LEU A 114 -2.49 -21.56 10.19
N LYS A 115 -1.22 -21.62 10.61
CA LYS A 115 -0.54 -22.88 10.95
C LYS A 115 -1.04 -23.45 12.27
N GLU A 116 -1.23 -22.60 13.29
CA GLU A 116 -1.80 -22.98 14.59
C GLU A 116 -3.25 -23.47 14.44
N GLY A 117 -4.06 -22.80 13.62
CA GLY A 117 -5.42 -23.25 13.31
C GLY A 117 -5.48 -24.63 12.64
N LYS A 118 -4.52 -24.95 11.77
CA LYS A 118 -4.41 -26.28 11.16
C LYS A 118 -3.99 -27.37 12.16
N GLN A 119 -3.14 -27.05 13.13
CA GLN A 119 -2.74 -28.00 14.18
C GLN A 119 -3.92 -28.31 15.11
N TRP A 120 -4.68 -27.30 15.51
CA TRP A 120 -5.85 -27.47 16.39
C TRP A 120 -6.99 -28.29 15.74
N LEU A 121 -7.18 -28.16 14.43
CA LEU A 121 -8.12 -28.96 13.65
C LEU A 121 -7.68 -30.43 13.48
N LYS A 122 -6.36 -30.69 13.41
CA LYS A 122 -5.81 -32.04 13.23
C LYS A 122 -5.77 -32.85 14.53
N GLU A 123 -5.91 -32.18 15.67
CA GLU A 123 -5.92 -32.82 17.00
C GLU A 123 -7.34 -33.13 17.49
N ARG A 124 -8.37 -32.64 16.78
CA ARG A 124 -9.79 -32.83 17.13
C ARG A 124 -10.57 -33.72 16.15
N VAL A 125 -9.90 -34.27 15.14
CA VAL A 125 -10.42 -35.29 14.20
C VAL A 125 -9.52 -36.51 14.31
#